data_AF-A0A950NG97-F1
#
_entry.id   AF-A0A950NG97-F1
#
_cell.length_a   1.000
_cell.length_b   1.000
_cell.length_c   1.000
_cell.angle_alpha   90.00
_cell.angle_beta   90.00
_cell.angle_gamma   90.00
#
_symmetry.space_group_name_H-M   'P 1'
#
loop_
_entity.id
_entity.type
_entity.pdbx_description
1 polymer ?
#
loop_
_entity_poly.entity_id
_entity_poly.type
_entity_poly.pdbx_seq_one_letter_code
_entity_poly.pdbx_strand_id
1 'polypeptide(L)'
;MNELHPILATTRAELQRRRDAVGQRALERAAAKRLQDRGVRPFRAALDAPGLTLIAEHKRRSPSAGTIRDEVPLADVVRAYER
;
A
#
# COMPACT_ATOMS: atom_id res chain seq x y z
N MET A 1 -3.71 18.84 -19.00
CA MET A 1 -2.54 18.02 -18.59
C MET A 1 -3.07 16.87 -17.75
N ASN A 2 -2.70 15.61 -18.01
CA ASN A 2 -3.24 14.48 -17.23
C ASN A 2 -2.62 14.47 -15.81
N GLU A 3 -3.45 14.37 -14.77
CA GLU A 3 -3.10 14.23 -13.35
C GLU A 3 -2.01 13.18 -13.07
N LEU A 4 -1.86 12.18 -13.95
CA LEU A 4 -0.81 11.19 -13.87
C LEU A 4 0.62 11.77 -14.00
N HIS A 5 0.81 12.83 -14.79
CA HIS A 5 2.14 13.43 -14.99
C HIS A 5 2.77 13.94 -13.69
N PRO A 6 2.11 14.83 -12.91
CA PRO A 6 2.66 15.28 -11.64
C PRO A 6 2.80 14.15 -10.61
N ILE A 7 1.92 13.14 -10.62
CA ILE A 7 2.04 11.95 -9.78
C ILE A 7 3.34 11.19 -10.09
N LEU A 8 3.62 10.94 -11.38
CA LEU A 8 4.82 10.24 -11.81
C LEU A 8 6.10 11.02 -11.47
N ALA A 9 6.11 12.33 -11.70
CA ALA A 9 7.25 13.18 -11.38
C ALA A 9 7.57 13.13 -9.87
N THR A 10 6.55 13.31 -9.03
CA THR A 10 6.68 13.26 -7.56
C THR A 10 7.13 11.88 -7.08
N THR A 11 6.55 10.81 -7.63
CA THR A 11 6.89 9.42 -7.26
C THR A 11 8.34 9.09 -7.59
N ARG A 12 8.86 9.52 -8.75
CA ARG A 12 10.26 9.30 -9.13
C ARG A 12 11.22 10.01 -8.20
N ALA A 13 10.95 11.27 -7.86
CA ALA A 13 11.78 12.03 -6.93
C ALA A 13 11.79 11.39 -5.53
N GLU A 14 10.63 10.94 -5.04
CA GLU A 14 10.51 10.27 -3.75
C GLU A 14 11.20 8.91 -3.73
N LEU A 15 11.09 8.14 -4.82
CA LEU A 15 11.81 6.88 -4.97
C LEU A 15 13.32 7.08 -4.87
N GLN A 16 13.86 8.10 -5.57
CA GLN A 16 15.30 8.39 -5.51
C GLN A 16 15.73 8.70 -4.08
N ARG A 17 15.02 9.59 -3.38
CA ARG A 17 15.29 9.91 -1.97
C ARG A 17 15.32 8.66 -1.07
N ARG A 18 14.38 7.74 -1.25
CA ARG A 18 14.32 6.49 -0.47
C ARG A 18 15.45 5.52 -0.80
N ARG A 19 15.87 5.44 -2.06
CA ARG A 19 17.02 4.63 -2.49
C ARG A 19 18.33 5.16 -1.90
N ASP A 20 18.46 6.48 -1.80
CA ASP A 20 19.62 7.12 -1.18
C ASP A 20 19.66 6.90 0.34
N ALA A 21 18.47 6.85 0.99
CA ALA A 21 18.36 6.61 2.43
C ALA A 21 18.51 5.14 2.85
N VAL A 22 18.04 4.19 2.02
CA VAL A 22 18.06 2.75 2.34
C VAL A 22 18.64 1.97 1.17
N GLY A 23 19.83 1.41 1.37
CA GLY A 23 20.49 0.57 0.39
C GLY A 23 19.68 -0.70 0.06
N GLN A 24 19.66 -1.07 -1.22
CA GLN A 24 18.87 -2.19 -1.74
C GLN A 24 19.08 -3.51 -0.98
N ARG A 25 20.35 -3.88 -0.70
CA ARG A 25 20.65 -5.12 0.05
C ARG A 25 20.06 -5.14 1.46
N ALA A 26 19.99 -3.98 2.13
CA ALA A 26 19.39 -3.90 3.46
C ALA A 26 17.86 -4.08 3.39
N LEU A 27 17.22 -3.48 2.38
CA LEU A 27 15.80 -3.66 2.09
C LEU A 27 15.46 -5.12 1.77
N GLU A 28 16.25 -5.78 0.93
CA GLU A 28 16.08 -7.19 0.58
C GLU A 28 16.18 -8.11 1.80
N ARG A 29 17.17 -7.88 2.68
CA ARG A 29 17.28 -8.64 3.94
C ARG A 29 16.07 -8.43 4.86
N ALA A 30 15.61 -7.19 5.00
CA ALA A 30 14.43 -6.89 5.82
C ALA A 30 13.15 -7.55 5.26
N ALA A 31 13.00 -7.55 3.93
CA ALA A 31 11.90 -8.21 3.25
C ALA A 31 11.95 -9.74 3.42
N ALA A 32 13.12 -10.36 3.26
CA ALA A 32 13.32 -11.79 3.45
C ALA A 32 13.01 -12.22 4.90
N LYS A 33 13.52 -11.47 5.89
CA LYS A 33 13.21 -11.72 7.31
C LYS A 33 11.70 -11.63 7.57
N ARG A 34 11.03 -10.59 7.07
CA ARG A 34 9.58 -10.43 7.23
C ARG A 34 8.81 -11.60 6.60
N LEU A 35 9.26 -12.08 5.46
CA LEU A 35 8.67 -13.22 4.78
C LEU A 35 8.85 -14.51 5.57
N GLN A 36 10.04 -14.74 6.16
CA GLN A 36 10.29 -15.87 7.06
C GLN A 36 9.40 -15.83 8.30
N ASP A 37 9.26 -14.66 8.93
CA ASP A 37 8.51 -14.50 10.18
C ASP A 37 6.98 -14.63 9.98
N ARG A 38 6.45 -14.22 8.81
CA ARG A 38 4.98 -14.11 8.58
C ARG A 38 4.42 -14.98 7.46
N GLY A 39 5.27 -15.57 6.63
CA GLY A 39 4.88 -16.34 5.45
C GLY A 39 4.31 -15.50 4.30
N VAL A 40 4.00 -16.18 3.19
CA VAL A 40 3.30 -15.59 2.04
C VAL A 40 1.79 -15.61 2.30
N ARG A 41 1.10 -14.49 2.05
CA ARG A 41 -0.37 -14.46 2.00
C ARG A 41 -0.83 -14.76 0.57
N PRO A 42 -1.72 -15.74 0.33
CA PRO A 42 -2.07 -16.20 -1.02
C PRO A 42 -3.08 -15.25 -1.68
N PHE A 43 -2.61 -14.09 -2.16
CA PHE A 43 -3.48 -13.04 -2.73
C PHE A 43 -4.36 -13.55 -3.87
N ARG A 44 -3.81 -14.34 -4.80
CA ARG A 44 -4.58 -14.89 -5.93
C ARG A 44 -5.73 -15.80 -5.46
N ALA A 45 -5.44 -16.71 -4.53
CA ALA A 45 -6.45 -17.62 -4.00
C ALA A 45 -7.58 -16.87 -3.27
N ALA A 46 -7.26 -15.75 -2.60
CA ALA A 46 -8.27 -14.91 -1.96
C ALA A 46 -9.20 -14.23 -2.98
N LEU A 47 -8.71 -13.91 -4.19
CA LEU A 47 -9.51 -13.34 -5.27
C LEU A 47 -10.39 -14.38 -5.99
N ASP A 48 -9.93 -15.63 -6.04
CA ASP A 48 -10.65 -16.74 -6.69
C ASP A 48 -11.68 -17.41 -5.75
N ALA A 49 -11.90 -16.87 -4.55
CA ALA A 49 -12.86 -17.41 -3.59
C ALA A 49 -14.31 -17.33 -4.10
N PRO A 50 -15.17 -18.34 -3.84
CA PRO A 50 -16.56 -18.30 -4.25
C PRO A 50 -17.34 -17.12 -3.65
N GLY A 51 -18.21 -16.51 -4.44
CA GLY A 51 -19.05 -15.39 -4.03
C GLY A 51 -18.45 -14.02 -4.41
N LEU A 52 -18.91 -12.97 -3.73
CA LEU A 52 -18.38 -11.63 -3.91
C LEU A 52 -17.04 -11.49 -3.17
N THR A 53 -15.97 -11.24 -3.94
CA THR A 53 -14.70 -10.82 -3.35
C THR A 53 -14.57 -9.30 -3.35
N LEU A 54 -14.16 -8.74 -2.22
CA LEU A 54 -13.98 -7.29 -2.02
C LEU A 54 -12.52 -6.97 -1.66
N ILE A 55 -11.93 -5.98 -2.35
CA ILE A 55 -10.69 -5.31 -1.92
C ILE A 55 -11.07 -3.97 -1.29
N ALA A 56 -11.04 -3.91 0.04
CA ALA A 56 -11.31 -2.67 0.76
C ALA A 56 -10.07 -1.76 0.78
N GLU A 57 -10.14 -0.56 0.19
CA GLU A 57 -9.05 0.42 0.15
C GLU A 57 -9.17 1.41 1.32
N HIS A 58 -8.14 1.46 2.17
CA HIS A 58 -7.97 2.60 3.08
C HIS A 58 -7.30 3.76 2.34
N LYS A 59 -8.04 4.86 2.14
CA LYS A 59 -7.56 6.06 1.45
C LYS A 59 -7.87 7.32 2.24
N ARG A 60 -6.85 8.14 2.50
CA ARG A 60 -7.01 9.43 3.21
C ARG A 60 -7.34 10.59 2.28
N ARG A 61 -6.75 10.62 1.08
CA ARG A 61 -6.88 11.71 0.12
C ARG A 61 -6.84 11.18 -1.32
N SER A 62 -7.50 11.87 -2.24
CA SER A 62 -7.29 11.68 -3.69
C SER A 62 -7.16 13.02 -4.42
N PRO A 63 -6.56 13.06 -5.62
CA PRO A 63 -6.54 14.27 -6.44
C PRO A 63 -7.94 14.77 -6.80
N SER A 64 -8.88 13.86 -7.08
CA SER A 64 -10.23 14.21 -7.52
C SER A 64 -11.19 14.61 -6.39
N ALA A 65 -11.04 14.05 -5.19
CA ALA A 65 -11.97 14.25 -4.07
C ALA A 65 -11.36 15.05 -2.91
N GLY A 66 -10.07 15.40 -2.98
CA GLY A 66 -9.37 16.03 -1.86
C GLY A 66 -9.29 15.09 -0.66
N THR A 67 -9.46 15.62 0.55
CA THR A 67 -9.48 14.83 1.79
C THR A 67 -10.75 13.98 1.85
N ILE A 68 -10.57 12.68 2.07
CA ILE A 68 -11.66 11.70 2.18
C ILE A 68 -11.94 11.41 3.66
N ARG A 69 -10.89 11.15 4.43
CA ARG A 69 -10.99 10.80 5.86
C ARG A 69 -9.63 10.94 6.55
N ASP A 70 -9.48 11.97 7.38
CA ASP A 70 -8.20 12.26 8.07
C ASP A 70 -8.16 11.84 9.55
N GLU A 71 -9.30 11.53 10.18
CA GLU A 71 -9.37 11.42 11.65
C GLU A 71 -9.61 10.01 12.21
N VAL A 72 -9.61 8.97 11.38
CA VAL A 72 -9.80 7.58 11.87
C VAL A 72 -8.46 6.85 11.97
N PRO A 73 -8.13 6.25 13.13
CA PRO A 73 -6.93 5.43 13.26
C PRO A 73 -6.91 4.28 12.26
N LEU A 74 -5.75 4.06 11.62
CA LEU A 74 -5.59 3.00 10.61
C LEU A 74 -5.99 1.62 11.15
N ALA A 75 -5.64 1.33 12.41
CA ALA A 75 -5.96 0.06 13.04
C ALA A 75 -7.48 -0.19 13.13
N ASP A 76 -8.27 0.85 13.38
CA ASP A 76 -9.71 0.73 13.50
C ASP A 76 -10.37 0.51 12.13
N VAL A 77 -9.84 1.16 11.08
CA VAL A 77 -10.29 0.91 9.71
C VAL A 77 -9.99 -0.52 9.28
N VAL A 78 -8.77 -1.01 9.54
CA VAL A 78 -8.38 -2.38 9.18
C VAL A 78 -9.24 -3.41 9.92
N ARG A 79 -9.44 -3.24 11.24
CA ARG A 79 -10.35 -4.12 12.02
C ARG A 79 -11.78 -4.09 11.50
N ALA A 80 -12.24 -2.95 10.97
CA ALA A 80 -13.55 -2.85 10.37
C ALA A 80 -13.65 -3.56 9.01
N TYR A 81 -12.57 -3.61 8.22
CA TYR A 81 -12.54 -4.35 6.95
C TYR A 81 -12.45 -5.87 7.12
N GLU A 82 -11.94 -6.35 8.27
CA GLU A 82 -11.79 -7.79 8.56
C GLU A 82 -13.04 -8.45 9.17
N ARG A 83 -14.09 -7.66 9.47
CA ARG A 83 -15.37 -8.13 10.03
C ARG A 83 -16.47 -8.14 8.98
#